data_AF-A0A7S4FAS2-F1
#
_entry.id   AF-A0A7S4FAS2-F1
#
_cell.length_a   1.000
_cell.length_b   1.000
_cell.length_c   1.000
_cell.angle_alpha   90.00
_cell.angle_beta   90.00
_cell.angle_gamma   90.00
#
_symmetry.space_group_name_H-M   'P 1'
#
loop_
_entity.id
_entity.type
_entity.pdbx_description
1 polymer ?
#
loop_
_entity_poly.entity_id
_entity_poly.type
_entity_poly.pdbx_seq_one_letter_code
_entity_poly.pdbx_strand_id
1 'polypeptide(L)'
;GDGYGGGGSAGAAFALRVADIRFDASDGFPDPPEAQLFTARHCFRLFDAELNFSQEELRVALRALQDNPMELRRRWFEHVYRCRRREQRDWMTAPVGRLFSTVSE
;
A
#
# COMPACT_ATOMS: atom_id res chain seq x y z
N GLY A 1 34.00 21.13 -11.37
CA GLY A 1 33.45 22.49 -11.45
C GLY A 1 32.49 22.62 -10.30
N ASP A 2 32.99 23.08 -9.17
CA ASP A 2 32.22 23.39 -7.97
C ASP A 2 31.23 24.52 -8.25
N GLY A 3 30.00 24.40 -7.75
CA GLY A 3 28.96 25.39 -8.01
C GLY A 3 27.72 25.29 -7.13
N TYR A 4 27.84 25.91 -5.96
CA TYR A 4 26.80 26.57 -5.14
C TYR A 4 25.65 25.73 -4.56
N GLY A 5 25.72 25.57 -3.24
CA GLY A 5 24.61 25.16 -2.40
C GLY A 5 23.45 26.16 -2.49
N GLY A 6 22.29 25.65 -2.89
CA GLY A 6 21.01 26.26 -2.57
C GLY A 6 20.60 25.80 -1.18
N GLY A 7 20.66 26.70 -0.20
CA GLY A 7 19.87 26.57 1.02
C GLY A 7 18.39 26.60 0.66
N GLY A 8 17.84 25.47 0.23
CA GLY A 8 16.41 25.31 0.05
C GLY A 8 15.77 25.22 1.43
N SER A 9 14.70 25.99 1.65
CA SER A 9 13.73 25.78 2.73
C SER A 9 13.56 24.28 3.00
N ALA A 10 13.27 23.87 4.24
CA ALA A 10 12.75 22.53 4.55
C ALA A 10 11.38 22.33 3.86
N GLY A 11 11.39 22.33 2.54
CA GLY A 11 10.27 22.18 1.65
C GLY A 11 10.06 20.69 1.45
N ALA A 12 8.80 20.29 1.42
CA ALA A 12 8.46 18.91 1.13
C ALA A 12 9.00 18.53 -0.25
N ALA A 13 9.81 17.47 -0.30
CA ALA A 13 10.15 16.81 -1.55
C ALA A 13 9.04 15.82 -1.91
N PHE A 14 8.69 15.71 -3.18
CA PHE A 14 7.61 14.86 -3.67
C PHE A 14 8.02 14.11 -4.94
N ALA A 15 7.37 12.97 -5.17
CA ALA A 15 7.53 12.21 -6.40
C ALA A 15 6.18 11.69 -6.89
N LEU A 16 6.01 11.68 -8.22
CA LEU A 16 4.87 11.07 -8.87
C LEU A 16 5.23 9.64 -9.29
N ARG A 17 4.42 8.68 -8.83
CA ARG A 17 4.61 7.25 -9.12
C ARG A 17 3.31 6.60 -9.58
N VAL A 18 3.45 5.59 -10.42
CA VAL A 18 2.40 4.59 -10.69
C VAL A 18 2.99 3.23 -10.35
N ALA A 19 2.43 2.59 -9.32
CA ALA A 19 3.03 1.40 -8.72
C ALA A 19 4.51 1.64 -8.34
N ASP A 20 5.43 0.89 -8.93
CA ASP A 20 6.88 0.93 -8.74
C ASP A 20 7.59 1.94 -9.67
N ILE A 21 6.91 2.42 -10.70
CA ILE A 21 7.48 3.30 -11.70
C ILE A 21 7.42 4.76 -11.24
N ARG A 22 8.58 5.42 -11.15
CA ARG A 22 8.69 6.86 -10.91
C ARG A 22 8.65 7.63 -12.24
N PHE A 23 7.70 8.55 -12.37
CA PHE A 23 7.57 9.42 -13.53
C PHE A 23 8.29 10.75 -13.33
N ASP A 24 8.20 11.31 -12.13
CA ASP A 24 8.76 12.62 -11.82
C ASP A 24 9.12 12.71 -10.33
N ALA A 25 10.07 13.59 -10.00
CA ALA A 25 10.47 13.89 -8.63
C ALA A 25 11.05 15.29 -8.52
N SER A 26 10.72 15.98 -7.42
CA SER A 26 11.37 17.22 -7.05
C SER A 26 12.85 16.97 -6.74
N ASP A 27 13.65 18.03 -6.86
CA ASP A 27 15.06 17.98 -6.47
C ASP A 27 15.22 17.50 -5.02
N GLY A 28 16.22 16.66 -4.78
CA GLY A 28 16.49 16.06 -3.47
C GLY A 28 15.52 14.97 -2.99
N PHE A 29 14.54 14.50 -3.79
CA PHE A 29 13.69 13.36 -3.38
C PHE A 29 14.48 12.04 -3.41
N PRO A 30 14.67 11.36 -2.26
CA PRO A 30 15.45 10.12 -2.22
C PRO A 30 14.65 8.95 -2.80
N ASP A 31 15.35 7.99 -3.41
CA ASP A 31 14.72 6.73 -3.77
C ASP A 31 14.44 5.89 -2.51
N PRO A 32 13.17 5.48 -2.28
CA PRO A 32 12.82 4.68 -1.12
C PRO A 32 13.37 3.25 -1.26
N PRO A 33 13.67 2.58 -0.15
CA PRO A 33 14.04 1.16 -0.14
C PRO A 33 12.97 0.30 -0.83
N GLU A 34 13.40 -0.73 -1.55
CA GLU A 34 12.53 -1.66 -2.29
C GLU A 34 11.42 -2.26 -1.38
N ALA A 35 11.78 -2.65 -0.15
CA ALA A 35 10.82 -3.18 0.81
C ALA A 35 9.69 -2.19 1.16
N GLN A 36 9.97 -0.89 1.20
CA GLN A 36 8.95 0.13 1.45
C GLN A 36 8.04 0.30 0.25
N LEU A 37 8.59 0.29 -0.97
CA LEU A 37 7.81 0.32 -2.21
C LEU A 37 6.90 -0.90 -2.33
N PHE A 38 7.43 -2.09 -2.02
CA PHE A 38 6.67 -3.34 -2.00
C PHE A 38 5.50 -3.26 -1.02
N THR A 39 5.77 -2.79 0.21
CA THR A 39 4.73 -2.60 1.23
C THR A 39 3.65 -1.61 0.77
N ALA A 40 4.05 -0.45 0.25
CA ALA A 40 3.13 0.57 -0.24
C ALA A 40 2.24 0.03 -1.37
N ARG A 41 2.82 -0.70 -2.32
CA ARG A 41 2.09 -1.36 -3.41
C ARG A 41 0.99 -2.28 -2.88
N HIS A 42 1.30 -3.17 -1.93
CA HIS A 42 0.29 -4.09 -1.40
C HIS A 42 -0.78 -3.40 -0.55
N CYS A 43 -0.43 -2.32 0.13
CA CYS A 43 -1.42 -1.46 0.78
C CYS A 43 -2.37 -0.85 -0.26
N PHE A 44 -1.87 -0.28 -1.36
CA PHE A 44 -2.73 0.30 -2.41
C PHE A 44 -3.64 -0.73 -3.08
N ARG A 45 -3.15 -1.96 -3.32
CA ARG A 45 -3.98 -3.05 -3.83
C ARG A 45 -5.12 -3.41 -2.87
N LEU A 46 -4.86 -3.36 -1.57
CA LEU A 46 -5.89 -3.53 -0.55
C LEU A 46 -6.90 -2.37 -0.56
N PHE A 47 -6.43 -1.12 -0.70
CA PHE A 47 -7.28 0.06 -0.88
C PHE A 47 -8.16 -0.02 -2.14
N ASP A 48 -7.68 -0.63 -3.23
CA ASP A 48 -8.47 -0.89 -4.44
C ASP A 48 -9.40 -2.13 -4.29
N ALA A 49 -9.41 -2.75 -3.11
CA ALA A 49 -10.22 -3.92 -2.80
C ALA A 49 -9.98 -5.08 -3.80
N GLU A 50 -8.71 -5.29 -4.15
CA GLU A 50 -8.26 -6.45 -4.90
C GLU A 50 -8.42 -7.73 -4.06
N LEU A 51 -8.59 -8.87 -4.75
CA LEU A 51 -8.87 -10.16 -4.11
C LEU A 51 -7.70 -11.14 -4.17
N ASN A 52 -6.85 -11.01 -5.19
CA ASN A 52 -5.83 -11.99 -5.53
C ASN A 52 -4.50 -11.57 -4.94
N PHE A 53 -4.09 -12.20 -3.85
CA PHE A 53 -2.77 -11.98 -3.26
C PHE A 53 -1.99 -13.30 -3.22
N SER A 54 -0.69 -13.21 -3.47
CA SER A 54 0.24 -14.29 -3.16
C SER A 54 0.45 -14.39 -1.64
N GLN A 55 0.99 -15.52 -1.18
CA GLN A 55 1.28 -15.72 0.25
C GLN A 55 2.31 -14.71 0.79
N GLU A 56 3.26 -14.29 -0.04
CA GLU A 56 4.25 -13.29 0.34
C GLU A 56 3.61 -11.90 0.46
N GLU A 57 2.76 -11.55 -0.51
CA GLU A 57 2.05 -10.27 -0.54
C GLU A 57 1.11 -10.14 0.67
N LEU A 58 0.44 -11.23 1.06
CA LEU A 58 -0.40 -11.28 2.26
C LEU A 58 0.40 -11.04 3.53
N ARG A 59 1.59 -11.62 3.67
CA ARG A 59 2.45 -11.42 4.85
C ARG A 59 2.87 -9.97 4.99
N VAL A 60 3.23 -9.33 3.88
CA VAL A 60 3.61 -7.92 3.88
C VAL A 60 2.41 -7.02 4.22
N ALA A 61 1.24 -7.27 3.63
CA ALA A 61 0.03 -6.54 3.97
C ALA A 61 -0.37 -6.71 5.44
N LEU A 62 -0.30 -7.94 5.99
CA LEU A 62 -0.56 -8.20 7.41
C LEU A 62 0.38 -7.41 8.32
N ARG A 63 1.68 -7.42 8.01
CA ARG A 63 2.68 -6.67 8.78
C ARG A 63 2.42 -5.16 8.73
N ALA A 64 2.03 -4.63 7.58
CA ALA A 64 1.70 -3.21 7.44
C ALA A 64 0.45 -2.79 8.25
N LEU A 65 -0.43 -3.75 8.53
CA LEU A 65 -1.72 -3.52 9.21
C LEU A 65 -1.76 -4.10 10.63
N GLN A 66 -0.62 -4.51 11.16
CA GLN A 66 -0.50 -5.22 12.44
C GLN A 66 -1.08 -4.42 13.62
N ASP A 67 -1.02 -3.09 13.56
CA ASP A 67 -1.53 -2.19 14.60
C ASP A 67 -3.06 -1.96 14.50
N ASN A 68 -3.71 -2.48 13.46
CA ASN A 68 -5.14 -2.34 13.27
C ASN A 68 -5.90 -3.60 13.72
N PRO A 69 -6.90 -3.47 14.62
CA PRO A 69 -7.74 -4.59 15.01
C PRO A 69 -8.37 -5.26 13.79
N MET A 70 -8.40 -6.60 13.80
CA MET A 70 -8.95 -7.41 12.70
C MET A 70 -10.36 -6.95 12.29
N GLU A 71 -11.23 -6.71 13.28
CA GLU A 71 -12.61 -6.28 13.05
C GLU A 71 -12.67 -4.93 12.33
N LEU A 72 -11.78 -4.00 12.66
CA LEU A 72 -11.70 -2.70 12.01
C LEU A 72 -11.23 -2.82 10.57
N ARG A 73 -10.20 -3.64 10.32
CA ARG A 73 -9.69 -3.92 8.96
C ARG A 73 -10.77 -4.55 8.09
N ARG A 74 -11.48 -5.53 8.63
CA ARG A 74 -12.57 -6.23 7.95
C ARG A 74 -13.70 -5.27 7.58
N ARG A 75 -14.20 -4.50 8.55
CA ARG A 75 -15.30 -3.55 8.33
C ARG A 75 -14.93 -2.49 7.30
N TRP A 76 -13.71 -1.95 7.39
CA TRP A 76 -13.21 -0.99 6.41
C TRP A 76 -13.15 -1.60 5.00
N PHE A 77 -12.58 -2.80 4.86
CA PHE A 77 -12.48 -3.47 3.56
C PHE A 77 -13.85 -3.76 2.97
N GLU A 78 -14.79 -4.24 3.78
CA GLU A 78 -16.16 -4.51 3.35
C GLU A 78 -16.86 -3.24 2.84
N HIS A 79 -16.69 -2.11 3.53
CA HIS A 79 -17.24 -0.82 3.07
C HIS A 79 -16.65 -0.41 1.72
N VAL A 80 -15.33 -0.51 1.53
CA VAL A 80 -14.66 -0.19 0.26
C VAL A 80 -15.09 -1.16 -0.85
N TYR A 81 -15.12 -2.46 -0.55
CA TYR A 81 -15.50 -3.51 -1.50
C TYR A 81 -16.92 -3.32 -2.03
N ARG A 82 -17.87 -2.93 -1.16
CA ARG A 82 -19.26 -2.64 -1.53
C ARG A 82 -19.40 -1.47 -2.50
N CYS A 83 -18.44 -0.53 -2.53
CA CYS A 83 -18.43 0.58 -3.49
C CYS A 83 -17.95 0.18 -4.89
N ARG A 84 -17.43 -1.04 -5.09
CA ARG A 84 -16.96 -1.48 -6.41
C ARG A 84 -18.12 -1.67 -7.37
N ARG A 85 -17.97 -1.14 -8.58
CA ARG A 85 -18.95 -1.25 -9.67
C ARG A 85 -18.95 -2.62 -10.37
N ARG A 86 -17.86 -3.39 -10.24
CA ARG A 86 -17.71 -4.72 -10.86
C ARG A 86 -18.46 -5.77 -10.03
N GLU A 87 -18.82 -6.88 -10.68
CA GLU A 87 -19.47 -8.01 -10.01
C GLU A 87 -18.71 -8.43 -8.75
N GLN A 88 -19.44 -8.47 -7.63
CA GLN A 88 -18.89 -8.77 -6.32
C GLN A 88 -18.86 -10.29 -6.14
N ARG A 89 -17.64 -10.84 -6.17
CA ARG A 89 -17.37 -12.23 -5.81
C ARG A 89 -17.25 -12.33 -4.30
N ASP A 90 -17.47 -13.52 -3.77
CA ASP A 90 -17.22 -13.76 -2.35
C ASP A 90 -15.74 -13.55 -2.03
N TRP A 91 -15.43 -12.45 -1.34
CA TRP A 91 -14.06 -12.07 -0.99
C TRP A 91 -13.53 -12.90 0.19
N MET A 92 -14.39 -13.54 0.98
CA MET A 92 -13.97 -14.37 2.11
C MET A 92 -13.30 -15.67 1.67
N THR A 93 -13.71 -16.21 0.51
CA THR A 93 -13.11 -17.41 -0.09
C THR A 93 -11.89 -17.08 -0.95
N ALA A 94 -11.67 -15.81 -1.29
CA ALA A 94 -10.50 -15.36 -2.03
C ALA A 94 -9.26 -15.26 -1.13
N PRO A 95 -8.04 -15.22 -1.70
CA PRO A 95 -6.80 -15.09 -0.92
C PRO A 95 -6.79 -13.92 0.07
N VAL A 96 -7.36 -12.77 -0.30
CA VAL A 96 -7.47 -11.59 0.59
C VAL A 96 -8.23 -11.87 1.88
N GLY A 97 -9.16 -12.83 1.88
CA GLY A 97 -9.93 -13.23 3.07
C GLY A 97 -9.05 -13.63 4.25
N ARG A 98 -7.83 -14.13 3.98
CA ARG A 98 -6.84 -14.48 5.02
C ARG A 98 -6.39 -13.28 5.85
N LEU A 99 -6.43 -12.07 5.32
CA LEU A 99 -6.10 -10.84 6.07
C LEU A 99 -7.06 -10.59 7.24
N PHE A 100 -8.27 -11.16 7.17
CA PHE A 100 -9.36 -10.91 8.10
C PHE A 100 -9.75 -12.13 8.93
N SER A 101 -9.03 -13.24 8.78
CA SER A 101 -9.24 -14.47 9.55
C SER A 101 -8.01 -14.93 10.33
N THR A 102 -6.83 -14.38 10.03
CA THR A 102 -5.61 -14.65 10.80
C THR A 102 -5.54 -13.74 12.02
N VAL A 103 -5.54 -14.34 13.22
CA VAL A 103 -5.16 -13.63 14.44
C VAL A 103 -3.72 -13.14 14.23
N SER A 104 -3.51 -11.83 14.35
CA SER A 104 -2.18 -11.24 14.35
C SER A 104 -1.48 -11.69 15.63
N GLU A 105 -0.49 -12.58 15.52
CA GLU A 105 0.45 -12.91 16.61
C GLU A 105 1.48 -11.79 16.80
#